data_AF-A0A8H9GYT9-F1
#
_entry.id   AF-A0A8H9GYT9-F1
#
_cell.length_a   1.000
_cell.length_b   1.000
_cell.length_c   1.000
_cell.angle_alpha   90.00
_cell.angle_beta   90.00
_cell.angle_gamma   90.00
#
_symmetry.space_group_name_H-M   'P 1'
#
loop_
_entity.id
_entity.type
_entity.pdbx_description
1 polymer ?
#
loop_
_entity_poly.entity_id
_entity_poly.type
_entity_poly.pdbx_seq_one_letter_code
_entity_poly.pdbx_strand_id
1 'polypeptide(L)' 'MSSIVQRIRDYLQSPKGRENVEKVKTKARDPHNQQRLRRLMDQWRGHRTHR' A
#
# COMPACT_ATOMS: atom_id res chain seq x y z
N MET A 1 14.93 -7.15 -21.00
CA MET A 1 13.64 -6.68 -20.45
C MET A 1 13.85 -6.33 -18.98
N SER A 2 14.01 -5.05 -18.66
CA SER A 2 14.08 -4.60 -17.27
C SER A 2 12.68 -4.72 -16.69
N SER A 3 12.45 -5.76 -15.89
CA SER A 3 11.14 -6.01 -15.32
C SER A 3 10.77 -4.84 -14.40
N ILE A 4 9.52 -4.38 -14.44
CA ILE A 4 8.98 -3.35 -13.53
C ILE A 4 9.35 -3.66 -12.07
N VAL A 5 9.42 -4.95 -11.74
CA VAL A 5 9.85 -5.47 -10.44
C VAL A 5 11.29 -5.09 -10.09
N GLN A 6 12.23 -5.15 -11.03
CA GLN A 6 13.63 -4.72 -10.79
C GLN A 6 13.70 -3.22 -10.54
N ARG A 7 12.95 -2.41 -11.31
CA ARG A 7 12.93 -0.95 -11.12
C ARG A 7 12.30 -0.55 -9.78
N ILE A 8 11.27 -1.27 -9.33
CA ILE A 8 10.69 -1.10 -8.00
C ILE A 8 11.70 -1.52 -6.93
N ARG A 9 12.43 -2.63 -7.12
CA ARG A 9 13.46 -3.10 -6.19
C ARG A 9 14.61 -2.11 -6.06
N ASP A 10 15.13 -1.60 -7.18
CA ASP A 10 16.14 -0.53 -7.20
C ASP A 10 15.63 0.75 -6.52
N TYR A 11 14.38 1.13 -6.80
CA TYR A 11 13.76 2.29 -6.16
C TYR A 11 13.62 2.11 -4.64
N LEU A 12 13.21 0.92 -4.18
CA LEU A 12 13.09 0.58 -2.76
C LEU A 12 14.46 0.48 -2.06
N GLN A 13 15.51 0.10 -2.79
CA GLN A 13 16.89 0.07 -2.28
C GLN A 13 17.53 1.46 -2.22
N SER A 14 17.01 2.43 -2.97
CA SER A 14 17.43 3.83 -2.89
C SER A 14 17.09 4.46 -1.52
N PRO A 15 17.88 5.43 -1.01
CA PRO A 15 17.58 6.13 0.24
C PRO A 15 16.18 6.79 0.26
N LYS A 16 15.70 7.31 -0.88
CA LYS A 16 14.32 7.81 -1.02
C LYS A 16 13.26 6.70 -0.85
N GLY A 17 13.55 5.50 -1.35
CA GLY A 17 12.69 4.33 -1.21
C GLY A 17 12.59 3.87 0.24
N ARG A 18 13.72 3.85 0.97
CA ARG A 18 13.75 3.53 2.41
C ARG A 18 12.92 4.50 3.22
N GLU A 19 13.08 5.81 3.00
CA GLU A 19 12.28 6.83 3.72
C GLU A 19 10.78 6.67 3.44
N ASN A 20 10.40 6.38 2.18
CA ASN A 20 9.02 6.12 1.82
C ASN A 20 8.50 4.82 2.45
N VAL A 21 9.30 3.74 2.48
CA VAL A 21 8.92 2.48 3.12
C VAL A 21 8.74 2.66 4.62
N GLU A 22 9.58 3.45 5.28
CA GLU A 22 9.43 3.77 6.70
C GLU A 22 8.20 4.63 6.96
N LYS A 23 7.96 5.69 6.18
CA LYS A 23 6.73 6.49 6.24
C LYS A 23 5.49 5.64 6.01
N VAL A 24 5.53 4.73 5.05
CA VAL A 24 4.43 3.81 4.75
C VAL A 24 4.26 2.79 5.87
N LYS A 25 5.33 2.19 6.41
CA LYS A 25 5.26 1.29 7.57
C LYS A 25 4.66 1.99 8.78
N THR A 26 5.07 3.22 9.07
CA THR A 26 4.53 4.02 10.17
C THR A 26 3.05 4.34 9.95
N LYS A 27 2.67 4.78 8.75
CA LYS A 27 1.26 5.02 8.38
C LYS A 27 0.41 3.75 8.29
N ALA A 28 1.01 2.62 7.97
CA ALA A 28 0.34 1.31 7.90
C ALA A 28 0.20 0.66 9.27
N ARG A 29 1.11 0.97 10.20
CA ARG A 29 1.02 0.55 11.61
C ARG A 29 -0.03 1.34 12.38
N ASP A 30 -0.50 2.46 11.82
CA ASP A 30 -1.61 3.22 12.37
C ASP A 30 -2.93 2.43 12.27
N PRO A 31 -3.50 2.01 13.42
CA PRO A 31 -4.70 1.17 13.44
C PRO A 31 -5.95 1.92 12.96
N HIS A 32 -5.93 3.26 12.98
CA HIS A 32 -7.05 4.08 12.51
C HIS A 32 -7.10 4.11 10.97
N ASN A 33 -5.94 4.22 10.30
CA ASN A 33 -5.86 4.05 8.84
C ASN A 33 -6.27 2.65 8.38
N GLN A 34 -5.85 1.60 9.09
CA GLN A 34 -6.25 0.23 8.75
C GLN A 34 -7.77 0.04 8.84
N GLN A 35 -8.41 0.56 9.88
CA GLN A 35 -9.88 0.49 10.01
C GLN A 35 -10.59 1.24 8.88
N ARG A 36 -10.05 2.40 8.47
CA ARG A 36 -10.61 3.20 7.37
C ARG A 36 -10.46 2.49 6.02
N LEU A 37 -9.30 1.89 5.76
CA LEU A 37 -9.04 1.04 4.60
C LEU A 37 -9.94 -0.19 4.58
N ARG A 38 -10.16 -0.82 5.74
CA ARG A 38 -11.02 -1.99 5.88
C ARG A 38 -12.48 -1.64 5.56
N ARG A 39 -12.99 -0.52 6.07
CA ARG A 39 -14.33 -0.01 5.71
C ARG A 39 -14.46 0.31 4.21
N LEU A 40 -13.44 0.91 3.60
CA LEU A 40 -13.43 1.16 2.16
C LEU A 40 -13.42 -0.13 1.35
N MET A 41 -12.63 -1.13 1.74
CA MET A 41 -12.63 -2.45 1.12
C MET A 41 -13.97 -3.17 1.29
N ASP A 42 -14.55 -3.12 2.50
CA ASP A 42 -15.87 -3.70 2.78
C ASP A 42 -16.95 -3.05 1.91
N GLN A 43 -16.95 -1.71 1.81
CA GLN A 43 -17.89 -0.98 0.95
C GLN A 43 -17.71 -1.34 -0.53
N TRP A 44 -16.46 -1.47 -0.99
CA TRP A 44 -16.16 -1.81 -2.38
C TRP A 44 -16.48 -3.27 -2.72
N ARG A 45 -16.28 -4.21 -1.77
CA ARG A 45 -16.73 -5.61 -1.89
C ARG A 45 -18.25 -5.71 -1.87
N GLY A 46 -18.92 -4.99 -0.98
CA GLY A 46 -20.38 -4.95 -0.90
C GLY A 46 -21.03 -4.47 -2.19
N HIS A 47 -20.43 -3.49 -2.87
CA HIS A 47 -20.89 -3.03 -4.19
C HIS A 47 -20.74 -4.05 -5.32
N ARG A 48 -19.83 -5.03 -5.22
CA ARG A 48 -19.73 -6.11 -6.22
C ARG A 48 -20.75 -7.23 -6.01
N THR A 49 -21.28 -7.37 -4.79
CA THR A 49 -22.28 -8.40 -4.45
C THR A 49 -23.71 -7.97 -4.79
N HIS A 50 -23.96 -6.69 -5.07
CA HIS A 50 -25.30 -6.16 -5.37
C HIS A 50 -25.57 -6.02 -6.89
N ARG A 51 -25.18 -7.02 -7.68
CA ARG A 51 -25.62 -7.20 -9.08
C ARG A 51 -26.05 -8.64 -9.32
#